data_AF-A0A2G9C6R3-F1
#
_entry.id   AF-A0A2G9C6R3-F1
#
_cell.length_a   1.000
_cell.length_b   1.000
_cell.length_c   1.000
_cell.angle_alpha   90.00
_cell.angle_beta   90.00
_cell.angle_gamma   90.00
#
_symmetry.space_group_name_H-M   'P 1'
#
loop_
_entity.id
_entity.type
_entity.pdbx_description
1 polymer ?
#
loop_
_entity_poly.entity_id
_entity_poly.type
_entity_poly.pdbx_seq_one_letter_code
_entity_poly.pdbx_strand_id
1 'polypeptide(L)'
;RPLTLTNSGNAALHIASLAISTARFTIDTSGTGSCGAAPFTVAPGANCQITVRWLGAGAAASDAAATDTATLTLQGDMSPATATVALSGTAGNAAMSNSGGGGCTIGAGTGAADPLLLLMAGFSGLVLWRRRARR
;
A
#
# COMPACT_ATOMS: atom_id res chain seq x y z
N ARG A 1 7.09 2.01 0.71
CA ARG A 1 5.83 1.68 1.41
C ARG A 1 5.70 0.17 1.49
N PRO A 2 5.47 -0.40 2.68
CA PRO A 2 5.30 -1.84 2.84
C PRO A 2 3.90 -2.29 2.39
N LEU A 3 3.85 -3.38 1.62
CA LEU A 3 2.64 -4.15 1.28
C LEU A 3 2.71 -5.45 2.08
N THR A 4 1.65 -5.80 2.81
CA THR A 4 1.64 -7.05 3.59
C THR A 4 1.01 -8.16 2.76
N LEU A 5 1.80 -9.18 2.43
CA LEU A 5 1.32 -10.42 1.82
C LEU A 5 0.99 -11.40 2.94
N THR A 6 -0.24 -11.90 2.97
CA THR A 6 -0.70 -12.86 3.98
C THR A 6 -1.17 -14.12 3.29
N ASN A 7 -0.65 -15.28 3.70
CA ASN A 7 -1.14 -16.56 3.25
C ASN A 7 -2.27 -17.02 4.19
N SER A 8 -3.51 -16.79 3.78
CA SER A 8 -4.72 -17.26 4.48
C SER A 8 -5.12 -18.69 4.13
N GLY A 9 -4.36 -19.36 3.26
CA GLY A 9 -4.59 -20.75 2.88
C GLY A 9 -4.06 -21.74 3.92
N ASN A 10 -4.43 -23.00 3.72
CA ASN A 10 -3.97 -24.13 4.54
C ASN A 10 -2.71 -24.81 3.97
N ALA A 11 -2.24 -24.38 2.80
CA ALA A 11 -1.04 -24.87 2.14
C ALA A 11 0.04 -23.80 2.10
N ALA A 12 1.30 -24.21 1.92
CA ALA A 12 2.39 -23.26 1.68
C ALA A 12 2.14 -22.53 0.35
N LEU A 13 2.25 -21.20 0.36
CA LEU A 13 2.08 -20.36 -0.81
C LEU A 13 3.46 -20.10 -1.43
N HIS A 14 3.73 -20.70 -2.57
CA HIS A 14 4.91 -20.49 -3.39
C HIS A 14 4.71 -19.32 -4.36
N ILE A 15 5.51 -18.27 -4.19
CA ILE A 15 5.59 -17.15 -5.13
C ILE A 15 6.78 -17.38 -6.05
N ALA A 16 6.47 -17.65 -7.32
CA ALA A 16 7.46 -17.92 -8.35
C ALA A 16 8.10 -16.63 -8.89
N SER A 17 7.31 -15.56 -9.07
CA SER A 17 7.81 -14.30 -9.62
C SER A 17 7.07 -13.08 -9.11
N LEU A 18 7.80 -11.97 -9.03
CA LEU A 18 7.27 -10.62 -8.83
C LEU A 18 7.78 -9.75 -9.97
N ALA A 19 6.88 -9.03 -10.63
CA ALA A 19 7.24 -8.07 -11.66
C ALA A 19 6.51 -6.75 -11.44
N ILE A 20 7.21 -5.64 -11.68
CA ILE A 20 6.58 -4.31 -11.76
C ILE A 20 6.63 -3.87 -13.22
N SER A 21 5.52 -3.34 -13.73
CA SER A 21 5.40 -2.92 -15.13
C SER A 21 6.26 -1.73 -15.54
N THR A 22 6.84 -0.98 -14.59
CA THR A 22 7.66 0.20 -14.89
C THR A 22 8.93 0.26 -14.04
N ALA A 23 10.00 0.82 -14.62
CA ALA A 23 11.27 1.08 -13.91
C ALA A 23 11.19 2.29 -12.96
N ARG A 24 10.00 2.91 -12.82
CA ARG A 24 9.78 4.01 -11.87
C ARG A 24 9.53 3.52 -10.45
N PHE A 25 9.36 2.22 -10.27
CA PHE A 25 9.19 1.59 -8.96
C PHE A 25 10.18 0.43 -8.80
N THR A 26 10.68 0.24 -7.59
CA THR A 26 11.54 -0.88 -7.22
C THR A 26 11.00 -1.59 -6.01
N ILE A 27 11.27 -2.90 -5.93
CA ILE A 27 10.99 -3.69 -4.74
C ILE A 27 12.23 -3.67 -3.86
N ASP A 28 12.03 -3.28 -2.61
CA ASP A 28 13.01 -3.36 -1.55
C ASP A 28 12.70 -4.57 -0.69
N THR A 29 13.62 -5.53 -0.71
CA THR A 29 13.50 -6.79 0.01
C THR A 29 14.38 -6.83 1.27
N SER A 30 15.05 -5.73 1.61
CA SER A 30 16.04 -5.67 2.71
C SER A 30 15.44 -5.39 4.10
N GLY A 31 14.13 -5.14 4.18
CA GLY A 31 13.44 -4.85 5.44
C GLY A 31 13.29 -6.07 6.36
N THR A 32 13.17 -5.81 7.67
CA THR A 32 12.81 -6.84 8.66
C THR A 32 11.41 -7.39 8.37
N GLY A 33 11.27 -8.72 8.28
CA GLY A 33 10.00 -9.36 7.91
C GLY A 33 9.66 -9.28 6.42
N SER A 34 10.64 -8.92 5.58
CA SER A 34 10.48 -8.91 4.13
C SER A 34 10.25 -10.32 3.57
N CYS A 35 9.42 -10.43 2.53
CA CYS A 35 9.22 -11.70 1.81
C CYS A 35 10.48 -12.19 1.06
N GLY A 36 11.50 -11.34 0.93
CA GLY A 36 12.70 -11.64 0.14
C GLY A 36 12.51 -11.42 -1.36
N ALA A 37 13.54 -11.71 -2.14
CA ALA A 37 13.46 -11.71 -3.60
C ALA A 37 12.82 -13.02 -4.09
N ALA A 38 12.03 -12.96 -5.16
CA ALA A 38 11.48 -14.17 -5.78
C ALA A 38 12.60 -15.08 -6.30
N PRO A 39 12.44 -16.42 -6.23
CA PRO A 39 11.27 -17.13 -5.68
C PRO A 39 11.32 -17.27 -4.15
N PHE A 40 10.16 -17.20 -3.49
CA PHE A 40 10.03 -17.41 -2.04
C PHE A 40 8.74 -18.14 -1.68
N THR A 41 8.65 -18.64 -0.45
CA THR A 41 7.48 -19.39 0.05
C THR A 41 6.98 -18.82 1.36
N VAL A 42 5.67 -18.66 1.49
CA VAL A 42 4.99 -18.19 2.70
C VAL A 42 4.23 -19.35 3.33
N ALA A 43 4.58 -19.69 4.56
CA ALA A 43 3.90 -20.74 5.31
C ALA A 43 2.40 -20.42 5.52
N PRO A 44 1.54 -21.43 5.66
CA PRO A 44 0.11 -21.20 5.94
C PRO A 44 -0.06 -20.41 7.25
N GLY A 45 -0.92 -19.38 7.22
CA GLY A 45 -1.14 -18.46 8.34
C GLY A 45 -0.02 -17.44 8.57
N ALA A 46 1.09 -17.50 7.82
CA ALA A 46 2.16 -16.53 7.92
C ALA A 46 1.91 -15.30 7.03
N ASN A 47 2.61 -14.21 7.36
CA ASN A 47 2.65 -13.00 6.56
C ASN A 47 4.09 -12.53 6.37
N CYS A 48 4.30 -11.76 5.31
CA CYS A 48 5.58 -11.12 5.02
C CYS A 48 5.33 -9.77 4.34
N GLN A 49 6.33 -8.88 4.37
CA GLN A 49 6.22 -7.53 3.82
C GLN A 49 6.97 -7.40 2.49
N ILE A 50 6.34 -6.76 1.52
CA ILE A 50 6.95 -6.38 0.24
C ILE A 50 7.04 -4.86 0.25
N THR A 51 8.24 -4.32 0.43
CA THR A 51 8.39 -2.87 0.42
C THR A 51 8.58 -2.39 -1.01
N VAL A 52 7.71 -1.51 -1.49
CA VAL A 52 7.86 -0.89 -2.81
C VAL A 52 8.37 0.53 -2.62
N ARG A 53 9.31 0.94 -3.46
CA ARG A 53 9.88 2.30 -3.46
C ARG A 53 9.62 2.93 -4.82
N TRP A 54 9.08 4.14 -4.81
CA TRP A 54 8.97 4.95 -6.01
C TRP A 54 10.30 5.69 -6.21
N LEU A 55 10.87 5.59 -7.40
CA LEU A 55 12.16 6.19 -7.76
C LEU A 55 12.01 7.62 -8.34
N GLY A 56 10.84 8.26 -8.23
CA GLY A 56 10.56 9.56 -8.86
C GLY A 56 10.28 9.40 -10.36
N ALA A 57 10.11 10.48 -11.13
CA ALA A 57 10.15 10.48 -12.60
C ALA A 57 11.60 10.60 -13.13
N GLY A 58 12.53 9.80 -12.61
CA GLY A 58 13.94 9.84 -13.02
C GLY A 58 14.63 11.17 -12.71
N ALA A 59 15.85 11.37 -13.24
CA ALA A 59 16.61 12.62 -13.09
C ALA A 59 15.92 13.86 -13.73
N ALA A 60 14.73 13.69 -14.32
CA ALA A 60 13.91 14.75 -14.91
C ALA A 60 12.70 15.15 -14.03
N ALA A 61 12.59 14.63 -12.81
CA ALA A 61 11.51 14.95 -11.88
C ALA A 61 11.71 16.33 -11.21
N SER A 62 11.76 17.37 -12.02
CA SER A 62 11.61 18.77 -11.58
C SER A 62 10.14 19.14 -11.31
N ASP A 63 9.22 18.23 -11.63
CA ASP A 63 7.79 18.47 -11.60
C ASP A 63 7.16 17.96 -10.30
N ALA A 64 6.81 18.91 -9.41
CA ALA A 64 6.16 18.64 -8.13
C ALA A 64 4.76 18.01 -8.27
N ALA A 65 4.25 17.88 -9.51
CA ALA A 65 2.98 17.25 -9.83
C ALA A 65 3.12 15.90 -10.59
N ALA A 66 4.33 15.37 -10.77
CA ALA A 66 4.52 14.13 -11.51
C ALA A 66 3.77 12.96 -10.83
N THR A 67 2.87 12.32 -11.58
CA THR A 67 2.15 11.11 -11.16
C THR A 67 2.57 9.94 -12.03
N ASP A 68 3.10 8.88 -11.42
CA ASP A 68 3.39 7.62 -12.08
C ASP A 68 2.42 6.54 -11.61
N THR A 69 2.01 5.68 -12.54
CA THR A 69 1.26 4.47 -12.22
C THR A 69 2.08 3.24 -12.62
N ALA A 70 1.93 2.17 -11.86
CA ALA A 70 2.51 0.88 -12.16
C ALA A 70 1.59 -0.23 -11.69
N THR A 71 1.90 -1.44 -12.09
CA THR A 71 1.20 -2.65 -11.68
C THR A 71 2.25 -3.62 -11.17
N LEU A 72 2.10 -4.04 -9.92
CA LEU A 72 2.85 -5.15 -9.35
C LEU A 72 2.07 -6.43 -9.64
N THR A 73 2.68 -7.35 -10.36
CA THR A 73 2.13 -8.68 -10.60
C THR A 73 2.88 -9.69 -9.73
N LEU A 74 2.12 -10.52 -9.03
CA LEU A 74 2.62 -11.64 -8.26
C LEU A 74 2.10 -12.91 -8.92
N GLN A 75 3.00 -13.84 -9.20
CA GLN A 75 2.63 -15.13 -9.76
C GLN A 75 3.04 -16.25 -8.82
N GLY A 76 2.10 -17.14 -8.52
CA GLY A 76 2.29 -18.21 -7.57
C GLY A 76 1.18 -19.25 -7.64
N ASP A 77 1.22 -20.17 -6.69
CA ASP A 77 0.24 -21.26 -6.50
C ASP A 77 -1.02 -20.82 -5.72
N MET A 78 -1.38 -19.54 -5.81
CA MET A 78 -2.64 -18.99 -5.31
C MET A 78 -3.79 -19.17 -6.32
N SER A 79 -5.03 -18.90 -5.89
CA SER A 79 -6.20 -18.88 -6.77
C SER A 79 -6.83 -17.49 -6.74
N PRO A 80 -6.84 -16.75 -7.88
CA PRO A 80 -6.20 -17.08 -9.16
C PRO A 80 -4.67 -17.09 -9.07
N ALA A 81 -3.98 -17.86 -9.94
CA ALA A 81 -2.51 -18.05 -9.94
C ALA A 81 -1.69 -16.76 -10.11
N THR A 82 -2.36 -15.66 -10.48
CA THR A 82 -1.76 -14.35 -10.63
C THR A 82 -2.58 -13.33 -9.86
N ALA A 83 -1.93 -12.54 -9.01
CA ALA A 83 -2.50 -11.39 -8.34
C ALA A 83 -1.86 -10.11 -8.88
N THR A 84 -2.67 -9.07 -9.04
CA THR A 84 -2.20 -7.78 -9.52
C THR A 84 -2.56 -6.70 -8.52
N VAL A 85 -1.60 -5.82 -8.25
CA VAL A 85 -1.75 -4.69 -7.35
C VAL A 85 -1.42 -3.43 -8.14
N ALA A 86 -2.39 -2.53 -8.25
CA ALA A 86 -2.15 -1.22 -8.84
C ALA A 86 -1.32 -0.38 -7.87
N LEU A 87 -0.29 0.27 -8.39
CA LEU A 87 0.60 1.18 -7.70
C LEU A 87 0.43 2.57 -8.31
N SER A 88 0.39 3.58 -7.47
CA SER A 88 0.46 4.98 -7.88
C SER A 88 1.50 5.70 -7.02
N GLY A 89 2.23 6.64 -7.61
CA GLY A 89 3.18 7.49 -6.91
C GLY A 89 3.00 8.92 -7.39
N THR A 90 2.97 9.87 -6.47
CA THR A 90 2.88 11.30 -6.82
C THR A 90 4.02 12.04 -6.13
N ALA A 91 4.66 12.98 -6.82
CA ALA A 91 5.59 13.90 -6.18
C ALA A 91 4.92 14.58 -4.97
N GLY A 92 5.63 14.66 -3.85
CA GLY A 92 5.12 15.25 -2.61
C GLY A 92 4.23 14.35 -1.74
N ASN A 93 3.80 13.17 -2.21
CA ASN A 93 3.00 12.23 -1.43
C ASN A 93 3.42 10.78 -1.73
N ALA A 94 3.99 10.08 -0.74
CA ALA A 94 4.32 8.65 -0.83
C ALA A 94 3.06 7.74 -0.85
N ALA A 95 1.95 8.24 -1.39
CA ALA A 95 0.61 7.70 -1.31
C ALA A 95 0.28 6.70 -2.43
N MET A 96 0.85 5.49 -2.38
CA MET A 96 0.34 4.34 -3.17
C MET A 96 -1.11 3.99 -2.85
N SER A 97 -2.02 4.13 -3.80
CA SER A 97 -3.39 3.61 -3.69
C SER A 97 -3.53 2.29 -4.46
N ASN A 98 -4.13 1.28 -3.82
CA ASN A 98 -4.45 0.00 -4.45
C ASN A 98 -5.89 0.05 -4.95
N SER A 99 -6.07 0.03 -6.27
CA SER A 99 -7.37 -0.07 -6.93
C SER A 99 -7.70 -1.51 -7.38
N GLY A 100 -7.04 -2.52 -6.80
CA GLY A 100 -7.34 -3.94 -7.03
C GLY A 100 -8.38 -4.46 -6.05
N GLY A 101 -9.45 -5.08 -6.56
CA GLY A 101 -10.59 -5.62 -5.79
C GLY A 101 -10.28 -6.81 -4.87
N GLY A 102 -9.01 -7.05 -4.54
CA GLY A 102 -8.57 -8.10 -3.62
C GLY A 102 -8.04 -7.50 -2.32
N GLY A 103 -8.91 -7.34 -1.32
CA GLY A 103 -8.67 -7.43 0.14
C GLY A 103 -7.47 -6.76 0.83
N CYS A 104 -6.58 -6.04 0.16
CA CYS A 104 -5.38 -5.47 0.80
C CYS A 104 -5.74 -4.13 1.47
N THR A 105 -6.00 -4.15 2.77
CA THR A 105 -6.14 -2.93 3.56
C THR A 105 -4.79 -2.22 3.62
N ILE A 106 -4.71 -1.05 2.98
CA ILE A 106 -3.60 -0.14 3.18
C ILE A 106 -3.73 0.37 4.61
N GLY A 107 -2.82 -0.04 5.49
CA GLY A 107 -2.59 0.63 6.76
C GLY A 107 -2.07 2.03 6.47
N ALA A 108 -2.96 2.94 6.08
CA ALA A 108 -2.67 4.34 5.97
C ALA A 108 -2.55 4.87 7.40
N GLY A 109 -1.33 4.85 7.94
CA GLY A 109 -0.98 5.80 8.99
C GLY A 109 -1.03 7.19 8.37
N THR A 110 -2.22 7.78 8.26
CA THR A 110 -2.40 9.17 7.84
C THR A 110 -2.02 10.08 9.00
N GLY A 111 -0.74 10.46 9.02
CA GLY A 111 -0.31 11.71 9.64
C GLY A 111 -0.65 12.94 8.80
N ALA A 112 -1.58 12.82 7.84
CA ALA A 112 -2.05 13.90 6.99
C ALA A 112 -3.54 14.08 7.24
N ALA A 113 -3.93 15.27 7.69
CA ALA A 113 -5.27 15.67 8.07
C ALA A 113 -6.37 15.10 7.15
N ASP A 114 -7.05 14.05 7.60
CA ASP A 114 -8.24 13.53 6.96
C ASP A 114 -9.37 14.58 7.11
N PRO A 115 -9.86 15.21 6.03
CA PRO A 115 -10.84 16.30 6.11
C PRO A 115 -12.16 15.85 6.74
N LEU A 116 -12.46 14.54 6.67
CA LEU A 116 -13.61 13.95 7.36
C LEU A 116 -13.43 13.87 8.89
N LEU A 117 -12.21 13.63 9.37
CA LEU A 117 -11.90 13.61 10.81
C LEU A 117 -12.02 15.01 11.40
N LEU A 118 -11.54 16.04 10.67
CA LEU A 118 -11.73 17.44 11.06
C LEU A 118 -13.21 17.84 11.07
N LEU A 119 -13.98 17.39 10.08
CA LEU A 119 -15.41 17.67 10.01
C LEU A 119 -16.16 17.05 11.21
N MET A 120 -15.87 15.79 11.57
CA MET A 120 -16.48 15.11 12.72
C MET A 120 -16.04 15.70 14.07
N ALA A 121 -14.78 16.13 14.19
CA ALA A 121 -14.29 16.85 15.36
C ALA A 121 -14.96 18.23 15.52
N GLY A 122 -15.23 18.93 14.40
CA GLY A 122 -15.92 20.22 14.40
C GLY A 122 -17.36 20.11 14.91
N PHE A 123 -18.13 19.13 14.43
CA PHE A 123 -19.52 18.93 14.85
C PHE A 123 -19.65 18.56 16.33
N SER A 124 -18.74 17.73 16.85
CA SER A 124 -18.74 17.34 18.27
C SER A 124 -18.44 18.52 19.21
N GLY A 125 -17.49 19.40 18.83
CA GLY A 125 -17.24 20.66 19.54
C GLY A 125 -18.46 21.60 19.57
N LEU A 126 -19.18 21.71 18.45
CA LEU A 126 -20.37 22.56 18.31
C LEU A 126 -21.54 22.05 19.17
N VAL A 127 -21.70 20.73 19.31
CA VAL A 127 -22.70 20.11 20.20
C VAL A 127 -22.39 20.37 21.68
N LEU A 128 -21.12 20.29 22.08
CA LEU A 128 -20.69 20.60 23.45
C LEU A 128 -20.85 22.09 23.79
N TRP A 129 -20.52 22.98 22.85
CA TRP A 129 -20.72 24.42 23.02
C TRP A 129 -22.21 24.79 23.13
N ARG A 130 -23.08 24.20 22.29
CA ARG A 130 -24.53 24.41 22.38
C ARG A 130 -25.15 23.85 23.68
N ARG A 131 -24.57 22.80 24.27
CA ARG A 131 -24.98 22.29 25.59
C ARG A 131 -24.54 23.21 26.73
N ARG A 132 -23.38 23.85 26.61
CA ARG A 132 -22.85 24.80 27.61
C ARG A 132 -23.54 26.16 27.55
N ALA A 133 -23.97 26.61 26.37
CA ALA A 133 -24.70 27.88 26.20
C ALA A 133 -26.20 27.81 26.58
N ARG A 134 -26.71 26.61 26.89
CA ARG A 134 -28.11 26.39 27.32
C ARG A 134 -28.25 26.07 28.82
N ARG A 135 -27.15 26.12 29.57
CA ARG A 135 -27.14 26.12 31.04
C ARG A 135 -26.70 27.49 31.51
#